data_AF-A0A972X0C0-F1
#
_entry.id   AF-A0A972X0C0-F1
#
_cell.length_a   1.000
_cell.length_b   1.000
_cell.length_c   1.000
_cell.angle_alpha   90.00
_cell.angle_beta   90.00
_cell.angle_gamma   90.00
#
_symmetry.space_group_name_H-M   'P 1'
#
loop_
_entity.id
_entity.type
_entity.pdbx_description
1 polymer ?
#
loop_
_entity_poly.entity_id
_entity_poly.type
_entity_poly.pdbx_seq_one_letter_code
_entity_poly.pdbx_strand_id
1 'polypeptide(L)'
;EAMIRTSTHTAFVRAKVRHDDGREISIEAKLTTQGRNQVLVNGTKLPKTRDLLGMVRTTVFSPDDLDLVKGGPHLRRDFMDDSLVAFAVKYDALRLDVDRAVRQRNAVLKQSGGRVNNAVSSMLDLWDEKLVTMGTQLGEARKNLVTQLTPFITHAYEELAQRSCNVVVDYSPTWLETGLETALQQSRSEDLRRLVTTVGPHRDDIELEINGLAARTHASQGEQRTLALALRLALHRFISQSVGEIPILVLDDVLSELDPDRAKALLNHFPVGQVLITTASELPIGAHIGRRVQIRAGTILESL
;
A
#
# COMPACT_ATOMS: atom_id res chain seq x y z
N GLU A 1 -8.50 -1.37 14.67
CA GLU A 1 -8.28 -1.85 16.05
C GLU A 1 -7.87 -0.70 16.98
N ALA A 2 -8.10 -0.82 18.28
CA ALA A 2 -7.80 0.26 19.23
C ALA A 2 -6.30 0.28 19.61
N MET A 3 -5.54 1.26 19.11
CA MET A 3 -4.11 1.44 19.40
C MET A 3 -3.81 2.00 20.82
N ILE A 4 -4.85 2.28 21.60
CA ILE A 4 -4.74 2.87 22.95
C ILE A 4 -5.43 1.92 23.93
N ARG A 5 -4.72 1.55 25.00
CA ARG A 5 -5.24 0.63 26.03
C ARG A 5 -6.57 1.13 26.57
N THR A 6 -7.56 0.23 26.69
CA THR A 6 -8.85 0.53 27.32
C THR A 6 -8.64 1.23 28.67
N SER A 7 -9.48 2.22 28.98
CA SER A 7 -9.39 3.12 30.15
C SER A 7 -8.23 4.13 30.16
N THR A 8 -7.42 4.18 29.10
CA THR A 8 -6.40 5.22 28.92
C THR A 8 -6.75 6.16 27.78
N HIS A 9 -6.16 7.36 27.80
CA HIS A 9 -6.44 8.42 26.82
C HIS A 9 -5.28 8.65 25.86
N THR A 10 -4.10 8.09 26.17
CA THR A 10 -2.87 8.29 25.43
C THR A 10 -2.01 7.03 25.44
N ALA A 11 -1.31 6.78 24.33
CA ALA A 11 -0.25 5.80 24.24
C ALA A 11 1.03 6.46 23.69
N PHE A 12 2.19 5.92 24.07
CA PHE A 12 3.47 6.39 23.57
C PHE A 12 4.21 5.22 22.92
N VAL A 13 4.71 5.45 21.72
CA VAL A 13 5.59 4.52 21.00
C VAL A 13 6.92 5.23 20.78
N ARG A 14 8.02 4.57 21.14
CA ARG A 14 9.37 5.10 20.99
C ARG A 14 10.23 4.13 20.22
N ALA A 15 11.00 4.65 19.26
CA ALA A 15 11.95 3.88 18.49
C ALA A 15 13.27 4.63 18.34
N LYS A 16 14.37 3.89 18.31
CA LYS A 16 15.66 4.36 17.81
C LYS A 16 15.96 3.59 16.53
N VAL A 17 16.24 4.31 15.46
CA VAL A 17 16.50 3.74 14.14
C VAL A 17 17.88 4.16 13.70
N ARG A 18 18.67 3.20 13.22
CA ARG A 18 19.99 3.43 12.64
C ARG A 18 19.89 3.16 11.14
N HIS A 19 20.32 4.14 10.34
CA HIS A 19 20.41 4.01 8.89
C HIS A 19 21.76 3.42 8.48
N ASP A 20 21.86 2.96 7.23
CA ASP A 20 23.06 2.32 6.68
C ASP A 20 24.27 3.27 6.62
N ASP A 21 24.02 4.58 6.53
CA ASP A 21 25.04 5.64 6.62
C ASP A 21 25.57 5.89 8.05
N GLY A 22 25.07 5.13 9.04
CA GLY A 22 25.42 5.26 10.45
C GLY A 22 24.63 6.32 11.22
N ARG A 23 23.75 7.08 10.56
CA ARG A 23 22.90 8.09 11.21
C ARG A 23 21.89 7.40 12.12
N GLU A 24 21.76 7.91 13.34
CA GLU A 24 20.72 7.50 14.28
C GLU A 24 19.65 8.57 14.43
N ILE A 25 18.39 8.14 14.41
CA ILE A 25 17.24 8.98 14.71
C ILE A 25 16.44 8.37 15.87
N SER A 26 15.92 9.24 16.72
CA SER A 26 14.98 8.88 17.77
C SER A 26 13.59 9.38 17.40
N ILE A 27 12.59 8.50 17.50
CA ILE A 27 11.21 8.80 17.16
C ILE A 27 10.37 8.55 18.40
N GLU A 28 9.50 9.52 18.72
CA GLU A 28 8.46 9.37 19.74
C GLU A 28 7.11 9.74 19.13
N ALA A 29 6.18 8.79 19.11
CA ALA A 29 4.81 9.01 18.69
C ALA A 29 3.88 8.96 19.91
N LYS A 30 3.20 10.07 20.17
CA LYS A 30 2.11 10.17 21.13
C LYS A 30 0.79 10.00 20.39
N LEU A 31 0.10 8.90 20.67
CA LEU A 31 -1.24 8.60 20.17
C LEU A 31 -2.26 9.09 21.19
N THR A 32 -3.34 9.72 20.72
CA THR A 32 -4.38 10.31 21.58
C THR A 32 -5.76 9.88 21.12
N THR A 33 -6.67 9.56 22.06
CA THR A 33 -8.06 9.21 21.73
C THR A 33 -8.85 10.40 21.19
N GLN A 34 -8.45 11.62 21.58
CA GLN A 34 -9.01 12.89 21.11
C GLN A 34 -7.90 13.82 20.63
N GLY A 35 -8.18 14.55 19.55
CA GLY A 35 -7.21 15.45 18.93
C GLY A 35 -6.29 14.74 17.94
N ARG A 36 -5.17 15.39 17.61
CA ARG A 36 -4.22 14.90 16.62
C ARG A 36 -3.04 14.22 17.30
N ASN A 37 -2.67 13.04 16.80
CA ASN A 37 -1.43 12.37 17.16
C ASN A 37 -0.23 13.30 16.94
N GLN A 38 0.78 13.18 17.80
CA GLN A 38 1.98 14.00 17.76
C GLN A 38 3.18 13.09 17.57
N VAL A 39 4.10 13.49 16.68
CA VAL A 39 5.34 12.77 16.43
C VAL A 39 6.50 13.73 16.66
N LEU A 40 7.49 13.28 17.41
CA LEU A 40 8.75 13.97 17.64
C LEU A 40 9.86 13.15 17.00
N VAL A 41 10.78 13.83 16.32
CA VAL A 41 12.02 13.26 15.78
C VAL A 41 13.18 14.02 16.40
N ASN A 42 14.07 13.31 17.09
CA ASN A 42 15.18 13.91 17.85
C ASN A 42 14.70 15.03 18.79
N GLY A 43 13.58 14.79 19.47
CA GLY A 43 12.95 15.74 20.39
C GLY A 43 12.20 16.91 19.71
N THR A 44 12.26 17.03 18.38
CA THR A 44 11.59 18.10 17.63
C THR A 44 10.25 17.61 17.09
N LYS A 45 9.18 18.35 17.39
CA LYS A 45 7.83 18.01 16.92
C LYS A 45 7.71 18.19 15.40
N LEU A 46 7.25 17.15 14.70
CA LEU A 46 6.93 17.22 13.28
C LEU A 46 5.66 18.06 13.04
N PRO A 47 5.65 18.92 12.01
CA PRO A 47 4.44 19.64 11.60
C PRO A 47 3.31 18.70 11.18
N LYS A 48 3.64 17.63 10.45
CA LYS A 48 2.68 16.60 10.01
C LYS A 48 3.25 15.20 10.30
N THR A 49 2.40 14.29 10.75
CA THR A 49 2.78 12.88 10.99
C THR A 49 3.39 12.21 9.75
N ARG A 50 2.91 12.58 8.56
CA ARG A 50 3.44 12.07 7.28
C ARG A 50 4.88 12.47 7.00
N ASP A 51 5.41 13.49 7.68
CA ASP A 51 6.81 13.90 7.50
C ASP A 51 7.75 12.80 8.04
N LEU A 52 7.20 11.80 8.75
CA LEU A 52 7.89 10.56 9.12
C LEU A 52 8.10 9.61 7.93
N LEU A 53 7.32 9.75 6.84
CA LEU A 53 7.49 8.93 5.63
C LEU A 53 8.90 9.10 5.08
N GLY A 54 9.60 7.98 4.85
CA GLY A 54 10.99 7.97 4.40
C GLY A 54 12.03 8.14 5.52
N MET A 55 11.64 8.51 6.75
CA MET A 55 12.56 8.48 7.90
C MET A 55 12.74 7.05 8.44
N VAL A 56 11.68 6.26 8.40
CA VAL A 56 11.71 4.81 8.68
C VAL A 56 10.90 4.13 7.61
N ARG A 57 11.56 3.25 6.85
CA ARG A 57 10.90 2.46 5.82
C ARG A 57 10.58 1.09 6.38
N THR A 58 9.32 0.70 6.25
CA THR A 58 8.84 -0.59 6.70
C THR A 58 7.96 -1.20 5.63
N THR A 59 8.08 -2.50 5.42
CA THR A 59 7.12 -3.29 4.63
C THR A 59 6.48 -4.30 5.56
N VAL A 60 5.15 -4.27 5.64
CA VAL A 60 4.37 -5.15 6.51
C VAL A 60 3.63 -6.16 5.65
N PHE A 61 3.65 -7.40 6.12
CA PHE A 61 2.94 -8.52 5.54
C PHE A 61 2.02 -9.04 6.63
N SER A 62 0.75 -9.15 6.32
CA SER A 62 -0.28 -9.57 7.29
C SER A 62 -1.26 -10.53 6.63
N PRO A 63 -2.05 -11.29 7.41
CA PRO A 63 -3.03 -12.22 6.86
C PRO A 63 -4.06 -11.50 5.97
N ASP A 64 -4.34 -10.23 6.25
CA ASP A 64 -5.26 -9.38 5.49
C ASP A 64 -4.77 -9.12 4.05
N ASP A 65 -3.49 -9.34 3.74
CA ASP A 65 -2.96 -9.16 2.38
C ASP A 65 -3.59 -10.12 1.36
N LEU A 66 -4.21 -11.21 1.81
CA LEU A 66 -4.99 -12.08 0.92
C LEU A 66 -6.12 -11.32 0.21
N ASP A 67 -6.67 -10.28 0.86
CA ASP A 67 -7.71 -9.44 0.27
C ASP A 67 -7.19 -8.56 -0.87
N LEU A 68 -5.88 -8.38 -1.02
CA LEU A 68 -5.31 -7.74 -2.20
C LEU A 68 -5.70 -8.47 -3.49
N VAL A 69 -5.77 -9.81 -3.43
CA VAL A 69 -6.14 -10.66 -4.56
C VAL A 69 -7.65 -10.88 -4.62
N LYS A 70 -8.30 -11.17 -3.48
CA LYS A 70 -9.72 -11.55 -3.44
C LYS A 70 -10.69 -10.38 -3.35
N GLY A 71 -10.25 -9.31 -2.68
CA GLY A 71 -11.08 -8.20 -2.27
C GLY A 71 -11.37 -7.20 -3.39
N GLY A 72 -11.94 -6.08 -2.98
CA GLY A 72 -12.39 -5.04 -3.90
C GLY A 72 -11.24 -4.22 -4.50
N PRO A 73 -11.48 -3.50 -5.61
CA PRO A 73 -10.49 -2.65 -6.28
C PRO A 73 -9.80 -1.61 -5.39
N HIS A 74 -10.47 -1.18 -4.31
CA HIS A 74 -9.90 -0.20 -3.38
C HIS A 74 -8.62 -0.69 -2.72
N LEU A 75 -8.52 -1.97 -2.36
CA LEU A 75 -7.32 -2.53 -1.74
C LEU A 75 -6.13 -2.54 -2.70
N ARG A 76 -6.37 -2.81 -3.99
CA ARG A 76 -5.33 -2.75 -5.03
C ARG A 76 -4.91 -1.31 -5.34
N ARG A 77 -5.84 -0.35 -5.29
CA ARG A 77 -5.52 1.07 -5.37
C ARG A 77 -4.69 1.53 -4.17
N ASP A 78 -5.08 1.16 -2.97
CA ASP A 78 -4.35 1.48 -1.75
C ASP A 78 -2.94 0.87 -1.80
N PHE A 79 -2.81 -0.38 -2.26
CA PHE A 79 -1.50 -1.00 -2.51
C PHE A 79 -0.65 -0.23 -3.53
N MET A 80 -1.21 0.17 -4.68
CA MET A 80 -0.47 0.99 -5.66
C MET A 80 -0.01 2.31 -5.07
N ASP A 81 -0.91 2.99 -4.36
CA ASP A 81 -0.67 4.31 -3.80
C ASP A 81 0.38 4.26 -2.69
N ASP A 82 0.27 3.28 -1.79
CA ASP A 82 1.26 3.04 -0.74
C ASP A 82 2.61 2.63 -1.34
N SER A 83 2.62 1.85 -2.42
CA SER A 83 3.83 1.47 -3.14
C SER A 83 4.52 2.67 -3.80
N LEU A 84 3.74 3.60 -4.39
CA LEU A 84 4.27 4.86 -4.91
C LEU A 84 4.88 5.72 -3.81
N VAL A 85 4.21 5.83 -2.66
CA VAL A 85 4.71 6.60 -1.51
C VAL A 85 5.97 5.95 -0.93
N ALA A 86 6.00 4.62 -0.85
CA ALA A 86 7.17 3.86 -0.43
C ALA A 86 8.34 4.10 -1.40
N PHE A 87 8.09 4.18 -2.70
CA PHE A 87 9.12 4.50 -3.68
C PHE A 87 9.61 5.95 -3.54
N ALA A 88 8.69 6.93 -3.53
CA ALA A 88 9.04 8.33 -3.34
C ALA A 88 7.94 9.10 -2.61
N VAL A 89 8.30 9.76 -1.50
CA VAL A 89 7.38 10.49 -0.61
C VAL A 89 6.57 11.57 -1.34
N LYS A 90 7.08 12.13 -2.44
CA LYS A 90 6.38 13.13 -3.27
C LYS A 90 4.98 12.66 -3.74
N TYR A 91 4.78 11.35 -3.91
CA TYR A 91 3.51 10.81 -4.37
C TYR A 91 2.39 10.92 -3.32
N ASP A 92 2.71 11.08 -2.03
CA ASP A 92 1.68 11.33 -0.99
C ASP A 92 0.92 12.63 -1.26
N ALA A 93 1.64 13.69 -1.62
CA ALA A 93 1.03 14.98 -1.96
C ALA A 93 0.14 14.85 -3.20
N LEU A 94 0.64 14.19 -4.26
CA LEU A 94 -0.10 13.99 -5.51
C LEU A 94 -1.43 13.24 -5.28
N ARG A 95 -1.39 12.12 -4.55
CA ARG A 95 -2.58 11.33 -4.21
C ARG A 95 -3.62 12.16 -3.46
N LEU A 96 -3.18 12.95 -2.48
CA LEU A 96 -4.10 13.76 -1.68
C LEU A 96 -4.70 14.93 -2.44
N ASP A 97 -3.96 15.48 -3.41
CA ASP A 97 -4.49 16.50 -4.29
C ASP A 97 -5.54 15.91 -5.24
N VAL A 98 -5.29 14.71 -5.81
CA VAL A 98 -6.30 13.96 -6.59
C VAL A 98 -7.56 13.71 -5.75
N ASP A 99 -7.41 13.17 -4.54
CA ASP A 99 -8.53 12.94 -3.61
C ASP A 99 -9.28 14.23 -3.27
N ARG A 100 -8.57 15.36 -3.17
CA ARG A 100 -9.20 16.66 -2.94
C ARG A 100 -9.99 17.11 -4.17
N ALA A 101 -9.42 17.02 -5.36
CA ALA A 101 -10.09 17.40 -6.61
C ALA A 101 -11.36 16.57 -6.84
N VAL A 102 -11.28 15.25 -6.68
CA VAL A 102 -12.44 14.35 -6.78
C VAL A 102 -13.52 14.70 -5.75
N ARG A 103 -13.14 14.96 -4.49
CA ARG A 103 -14.10 15.35 -3.45
C ARG A 103 -14.79 16.68 -3.75
N GLN A 104 -14.04 17.68 -4.19
CA GLN A 104 -14.59 19.01 -4.51
C GLN A 104 -15.50 18.93 -5.74
N ARG A 105 -15.09 18.21 -6.78
CA ARG A 105 -15.93 17.92 -7.94
C ARG A 105 -17.22 17.20 -7.55
N ASN A 106 -17.14 16.17 -6.72
CA ASN A 106 -18.32 15.46 -6.21
C ASN A 106 -19.23 16.37 -5.36
N ALA A 107 -18.68 17.34 -4.64
CA ALA A 107 -19.48 18.32 -3.91
C ALA A 107 -20.28 19.21 -4.87
N VAL A 108 -19.66 19.69 -5.96
CA VAL A 108 -20.33 20.46 -7.01
C VAL A 108 -21.44 19.63 -7.67
N LEU A 109 -21.16 18.37 -8.03
CA LEU A 109 -22.15 17.45 -8.60
C LEU A 109 -23.36 17.29 -7.66
N LYS A 110 -23.14 17.06 -6.37
CA LYS A 110 -24.23 16.92 -5.38
C LYS A 110 -25.03 18.21 -5.21
N GLN A 111 -24.36 19.37 -5.15
CA GLN A 111 -25.01 20.68 -5.03
C GLN A 111 -25.86 21.01 -6.26
N SER A 112 -25.48 20.50 -7.44
CA SER A 112 -26.26 20.68 -8.66
C SER A 112 -27.64 20.01 -8.62
N GLY A 113 -27.83 18.98 -7.77
CA GLY A 113 -29.06 18.18 -7.73
C GLY A 113 -29.42 17.54 -9.07
N GLY A 114 -28.42 17.30 -9.94
CA GLY A 114 -28.59 16.79 -11.30
C GLY A 114 -28.98 17.85 -12.34
N ARG A 115 -29.00 19.14 -11.99
CA ARG A 115 -29.31 20.25 -12.91
C ARG A 115 -28.08 21.10 -13.18
N VAL A 116 -27.78 21.35 -14.45
CA VAL A 116 -26.66 22.20 -14.85
C VAL A 116 -27.15 23.61 -15.13
N ASN A 117 -26.51 24.58 -14.47
CA ASN A 117 -26.55 25.98 -14.87
C ASN A 117 -25.12 26.46 -15.17
N ASN A 118 -24.97 27.69 -15.68
CA ASN A 118 -23.66 28.22 -16.06
C ASN A 118 -22.66 28.20 -14.90
N ALA A 119 -23.08 28.53 -13.68
CA ALA A 119 -22.21 28.54 -12.51
C ALA A 119 -21.70 27.13 -12.15
N VAL A 120 -22.58 26.11 -12.18
CA VAL A 120 -22.21 24.71 -11.97
C VAL A 120 -21.26 24.23 -13.05
N SER A 121 -21.52 24.56 -14.32
CA SER A 121 -20.64 24.18 -15.44
C SER A 121 -19.24 24.74 -15.24
N SER A 122 -19.11 26.05 -14.99
CA SER A 122 -17.80 26.67 -14.79
C SER A 122 -17.05 26.11 -13.58
N MET A 123 -17.75 25.75 -12.50
CA MET A 123 -17.13 25.07 -11.36
C MET A 123 -16.66 23.65 -11.71
N LEU A 124 -17.44 22.89 -12.47
CA LEU A 124 -17.02 21.58 -12.96
C LEU A 124 -15.82 21.68 -13.88
N ASP A 125 -15.80 22.63 -14.81
CA ASP A 125 -14.69 22.86 -15.75
C ASP A 125 -13.38 23.14 -15.00
N LEU A 126 -13.42 23.98 -13.94
CA LEU A 126 -12.26 24.27 -13.10
C LEU A 126 -11.73 23.02 -12.37
N TRP A 127 -12.63 22.17 -11.85
CA TRP A 127 -12.22 20.94 -11.17
C TRP A 127 -11.78 19.85 -12.14
N ASP A 128 -12.33 19.84 -13.36
CA ASP A 128 -11.90 18.96 -14.45
C ASP A 128 -10.46 19.30 -14.84
N GLU A 129 -10.12 20.56 -15.10
CA GLU A 129 -8.75 20.98 -15.43
C GLU A 129 -7.73 20.53 -14.35
N LYS A 130 -8.08 20.75 -13.08
CA LYS A 130 -7.29 20.30 -11.93
C LYS A 130 -7.14 18.79 -11.94
N LEU A 131 -8.24 18.04 -12.01
CA LEU A 131 -8.26 16.58 -11.96
C LEU A 131 -7.53 15.96 -13.16
N VAL A 132 -7.64 16.54 -14.35
CA VAL A 132 -6.89 16.10 -15.55
C VAL A 132 -5.40 16.19 -15.28
N THR A 133 -4.92 17.32 -14.76
CA THR A 133 -3.49 17.53 -14.53
C THR A 133 -2.93 16.52 -13.52
N MET A 134 -3.51 16.44 -12.32
CA MET A 134 -2.99 15.59 -11.24
C MET A 134 -3.38 14.12 -11.39
N GLY A 135 -4.55 13.85 -11.98
CA GLY A 135 -5.07 12.50 -12.18
C GLY A 135 -4.28 11.74 -13.25
N THR A 136 -3.94 12.41 -14.36
CA THR A 136 -3.06 11.82 -15.40
C THR A 136 -1.69 11.51 -14.83
N GLN A 137 -1.08 12.43 -14.08
CA GLN A 137 0.21 12.18 -13.42
C GLN A 137 0.17 10.97 -12.48
N LEU A 138 -0.91 10.82 -11.71
CA LEU A 138 -1.05 9.68 -10.80
C LEU A 138 -1.24 8.36 -11.57
N GLY A 139 -2.08 8.34 -12.61
CA GLY A 139 -2.28 7.15 -13.43
C GLY A 139 -1.02 6.72 -14.17
N GLU A 140 -0.28 7.65 -14.77
CA GLU A 140 1.01 7.35 -15.40
C GLU A 140 2.04 6.83 -14.39
N ALA A 141 2.09 7.41 -13.19
CA ALA A 141 2.95 6.92 -12.12
C ALA A 141 2.59 5.48 -11.71
N ARG A 142 1.29 5.18 -11.56
CA ARG A 142 0.81 3.82 -11.26
C ARG A 142 1.17 2.84 -12.37
N LYS A 143 0.94 3.20 -13.65
CA LYS A 143 1.32 2.37 -14.80
C LYS A 143 2.81 2.04 -14.79
N ASN A 144 3.65 3.06 -14.63
CA ASN A 144 5.10 2.89 -14.58
C ASN A 144 5.56 2.05 -13.39
N LEU A 145 4.92 2.21 -12.23
CA LEU A 145 5.21 1.41 -11.04
C LEU A 145 4.84 -0.06 -11.28
N VAL A 146 3.64 -0.34 -11.78
CA VAL A 146 3.17 -1.70 -12.05
C VAL A 146 4.13 -2.39 -13.03
N THR A 147 4.49 -1.74 -14.14
CA THR A 147 5.47 -2.29 -15.10
C THR A 147 6.81 -2.64 -14.45
N GLN A 148 7.31 -1.79 -13.55
CA GLN A 148 8.57 -2.04 -12.85
C GLN A 148 8.46 -3.12 -11.77
N LEU A 149 7.30 -3.25 -11.12
CA LEU A 149 7.06 -4.26 -10.09
C LEU A 149 6.83 -5.65 -10.68
N THR A 150 6.22 -5.76 -11.87
CA THR A 150 5.83 -7.05 -12.47
C THR A 150 6.97 -8.09 -12.48
N PRO A 151 8.21 -7.77 -12.92
CA PRO A 151 9.32 -8.73 -12.87
C PRO A 151 9.65 -9.22 -11.46
N PHE A 152 9.59 -8.34 -10.45
CA PHE A 152 9.81 -8.72 -9.06
C PHE A 152 8.68 -9.60 -8.52
N ILE A 153 7.44 -9.34 -8.95
CA ILE A 153 6.25 -10.12 -8.56
C ILE A 153 6.33 -11.52 -9.16
N THR A 154 6.62 -11.64 -10.46
CA THR A 154 6.80 -12.92 -11.13
C THR A 154 7.90 -13.73 -10.44
N HIS A 155 9.07 -13.13 -10.23
CA HIS A 155 10.19 -13.81 -9.59
C HIS A 155 9.88 -14.25 -8.14
N ALA A 156 9.30 -13.37 -7.34
CA ALA A 156 8.88 -13.70 -5.97
C ALA A 156 7.83 -14.82 -5.94
N TYR A 157 6.89 -14.81 -6.89
CA TYR A 157 5.90 -15.88 -6.99
C TYR A 157 6.53 -17.23 -7.32
N GLU A 158 7.43 -17.28 -8.30
CA GLU A 158 8.09 -18.53 -8.72
C GLU A 158 8.96 -19.12 -7.60
N GLU A 159 9.67 -18.27 -6.86
CA GLU A 159 10.43 -18.67 -5.68
C GLU A 159 9.53 -19.27 -4.59
N LEU A 160 8.41 -18.62 -4.29
CA LEU A 160 7.48 -19.10 -3.26
C LEU A 160 6.73 -20.35 -3.71
N ALA A 161 6.34 -20.43 -4.98
CA ALA A 161 5.63 -21.57 -5.55
C ALA A 161 6.55 -22.75 -5.89
N GLN A 162 7.87 -22.54 -5.90
CA GLN A 162 8.90 -23.51 -6.31
C GLN A 162 8.64 -24.09 -7.71
N ARG A 163 8.05 -23.29 -8.60
CA ARG A 163 7.73 -23.64 -9.98
C ARG A 163 7.63 -22.38 -10.84
N SER A 164 7.95 -22.50 -12.12
CA SER A 164 7.76 -21.39 -13.05
C SER A 164 6.27 -21.12 -13.29
N CYS A 165 5.92 -19.85 -13.44
CA CYS A 165 4.54 -19.42 -13.63
C CYS A 165 4.48 -18.06 -14.34
N ASN A 166 3.55 -17.92 -15.27
CA ASN A 166 3.28 -16.62 -15.89
C ASN A 166 2.34 -15.80 -15.01
N VAL A 167 2.91 -14.92 -14.18
CA VAL A 167 2.14 -13.94 -13.40
C VAL A 167 2.05 -12.65 -14.20
N VAL A 168 0.82 -12.19 -14.45
CA VAL A 168 0.54 -10.91 -15.11
C VAL A 168 -0.10 -9.96 -14.11
N VAL A 169 0.39 -8.73 -14.11
CA VAL A 169 -0.12 -7.62 -13.31
C VAL A 169 -0.30 -6.46 -14.27
N ASP A 170 -1.55 -6.09 -14.54
CA ASP A 170 -1.87 -5.08 -15.54
C ASP A 170 -2.64 -3.90 -14.93
N TYR A 171 -2.27 -2.71 -15.36
CA TYR A 171 -2.92 -1.45 -15.02
C TYR A 171 -3.08 -0.63 -16.31
N SER A 172 -4.25 -0.80 -16.93
CA SER A 172 -4.57 -0.29 -18.26
C SER A 172 -5.96 0.39 -18.31
N PRO A 173 -6.27 1.33 -17.39
CA PRO A 173 -7.56 2.01 -17.45
C PRO A 173 -7.74 2.76 -18.78
N THR A 174 -8.91 2.61 -19.40
CA THR A 174 -9.21 3.15 -20.75
C THR A 174 -9.02 4.66 -20.88
N TRP A 175 -9.17 5.40 -19.79
CA TRP A 175 -8.98 6.85 -19.78
C TRP A 175 -7.50 7.26 -19.96
N LEU A 176 -6.53 6.39 -19.66
CA LEU A 176 -5.10 6.68 -19.92
C LEU A 176 -4.78 6.68 -21.41
N GLU A 177 -5.50 5.92 -22.22
CA GLU A 177 -5.32 5.89 -23.68
C GLU A 177 -6.07 7.03 -24.36
N THR A 178 -7.29 7.30 -23.91
CA THR A 178 -8.18 8.30 -24.52
C THR A 178 -7.94 9.74 -24.02
N GLY A 179 -7.24 9.88 -22.89
CA GLY A 179 -7.04 11.14 -22.18
C GLY A 179 -8.13 11.40 -21.14
N LEU A 180 -7.72 11.74 -19.92
CA LEU A 180 -8.63 11.97 -18.79
C LEU A 180 -9.62 13.12 -19.07
N GLU A 181 -9.21 14.15 -19.80
CA GLU A 181 -10.09 15.26 -20.18
C GLU A 181 -11.26 14.79 -21.04
N THR A 182 -10.97 14.09 -22.14
CA THR A 182 -11.96 13.49 -23.02
C THR A 182 -12.91 12.58 -22.24
N ALA A 183 -12.36 11.75 -21.36
CA ALA A 183 -13.13 10.79 -20.58
C ALA A 183 -14.05 11.47 -19.54
N LEU A 184 -13.63 12.58 -18.94
CA LEU A 184 -14.45 13.39 -18.04
C LEU A 184 -15.56 14.14 -18.79
N GLN A 185 -15.27 14.65 -19.99
CA GLN A 185 -16.28 15.31 -20.83
C GLN A 185 -17.36 14.31 -21.27
N GLN A 186 -16.97 13.11 -21.70
CA GLN A 186 -17.90 12.06 -22.12
C GLN A 186 -18.74 11.50 -20.95
N SER A 187 -18.17 11.43 -19.75
CA SER A 187 -18.87 10.92 -18.56
C SER A 187 -19.70 11.97 -17.82
N ARG A 188 -19.65 13.25 -18.22
CA ARG A 188 -20.30 14.36 -17.50
C ARG A 188 -21.79 14.18 -17.27
N SER A 189 -22.54 13.70 -18.27
CA SER A 189 -23.98 13.45 -18.14
C SER A 189 -24.28 12.36 -17.11
N GLU A 190 -23.46 11.31 -17.10
CA GLU A 190 -23.57 10.21 -16.15
C GLU A 190 -23.18 10.63 -14.73
N ASP A 191 -22.12 11.44 -14.61
CA ASP A 191 -21.66 11.99 -13.34
C ASP A 191 -22.71 12.89 -12.68
N LEU A 192 -23.41 13.71 -13.47
CA LEU A 192 -24.52 14.55 -13.00
C LEU A 192 -25.71 13.70 -12.56
N ARG A 193 -26.01 12.61 -13.28
CA ARG A 193 -27.07 11.67 -12.93
C ARG A 193 -26.77 10.92 -11.63
N ARG A 194 -25.54 10.43 -11.47
CA ARG A 194 -25.11 9.66 -10.28
C ARG A 194 -24.63 10.51 -9.11
N LEU A 195 -24.45 11.82 -9.33
CA LEU A 195 -23.91 12.76 -8.36
C LEU A 195 -22.50 12.37 -7.84
N VAL A 196 -21.73 11.70 -8.69
CA VAL A 196 -20.38 11.23 -8.38
C VAL A 196 -19.54 11.14 -9.65
N THR A 197 -18.25 11.42 -9.54
CA THR A 197 -17.27 11.23 -10.61
C THR A 197 -17.07 9.74 -10.89
N THR A 198 -17.37 9.31 -12.11
CA THR A 198 -17.37 7.90 -12.54
C THR A 198 -16.11 7.46 -13.27
N VAL A 199 -15.25 8.40 -13.69
CA VAL A 199 -14.01 8.11 -14.43
C VAL A 199 -12.81 8.80 -13.77
N GLY A 200 -11.65 8.15 -13.79
CA GLY A 200 -10.38 8.66 -13.27
C GLY A 200 -9.73 7.71 -12.27
N PRO A 201 -8.52 8.04 -11.77
CA PRO A 201 -7.68 7.14 -10.98
C PRO A 201 -8.32 6.61 -9.68
N HIS A 202 -9.30 7.32 -9.13
CA HIS A 202 -10.06 6.86 -7.95
C HIS A 202 -11.01 5.68 -8.25
N ARG A 203 -11.20 5.32 -9.53
CA ARG A 203 -12.07 4.22 -9.99
C ARG A 203 -11.31 3.02 -10.54
N ASP A 204 -10.03 3.18 -10.84
CA ASP A 204 -9.23 2.16 -11.51
C ASP A 204 -8.99 0.92 -10.65
N ASP A 205 -8.48 -0.13 -11.29
CA ASP A 205 -8.11 -1.38 -10.67
C ASP A 205 -6.84 -1.94 -11.31
N ILE A 206 -6.20 -2.90 -10.64
CA ILE A 206 -5.18 -3.77 -11.23
C ILE A 206 -5.83 -5.11 -11.55
N GLU A 207 -5.54 -5.64 -12.73
CA GLU A 207 -5.85 -7.02 -13.09
C GLU A 207 -4.68 -7.94 -12.72
N LEU A 208 -5.01 -9.06 -12.09
CA LEU A 208 -4.05 -10.05 -11.61
C LEU A 208 -4.36 -11.39 -12.24
N GLU A 209 -3.40 -11.98 -12.95
CA GLU A 209 -3.55 -13.29 -13.57
C GLU A 209 -2.41 -14.23 -13.22
N ILE A 210 -2.75 -15.52 -13.19
CA ILE A 210 -1.82 -16.63 -13.01
C ILE A 210 -2.07 -17.58 -14.19
N ASN A 211 -1.07 -17.76 -15.05
CA ASN A 211 -1.14 -18.58 -16.26
C ASN A 211 -2.32 -18.19 -17.19
N GLY A 212 -2.59 -16.90 -17.32
CA GLY A 212 -3.65 -16.35 -18.19
C GLY A 212 -5.07 -16.51 -17.63
N LEU A 213 -5.21 -16.85 -16.34
CA LEU A 213 -6.49 -16.93 -15.65
C LEU A 213 -6.56 -15.90 -14.52
N ALA A 214 -7.70 -15.22 -14.41
CA ALA A 214 -7.93 -14.23 -13.36
C ALA A 214 -7.75 -14.83 -11.96
N ALA A 215 -6.75 -14.32 -11.22
CA ALA A 215 -6.34 -14.86 -9.92
C ALA A 215 -7.46 -14.77 -8.87
N ARG A 216 -8.32 -13.76 -8.97
CA ARG A 216 -9.44 -13.56 -8.05
C ARG A 216 -10.46 -14.70 -8.09
N THR A 217 -10.74 -15.24 -9.27
CA THR A 217 -11.87 -16.17 -9.49
C THR A 217 -11.43 -17.60 -9.80
N HIS A 218 -10.25 -17.80 -10.40
CA HIS A 218 -9.82 -19.11 -10.90
C HIS A 218 -8.61 -19.70 -10.16
N ALA A 219 -7.84 -18.89 -9.43
CA ALA A 219 -6.70 -19.41 -8.68
C ALA A 219 -7.16 -20.12 -7.39
N SER A 220 -6.47 -21.20 -7.04
CA SER A 220 -6.68 -21.89 -5.77
C SER A 220 -6.34 -20.99 -4.57
N GLN A 221 -6.83 -21.34 -3.38
CA GLN A 221 -6.52 -20.58 -2.17
C GLN A 221 -5.02 -20.47 -1.90
N GLY A 222 -4.26 -21.54 -2.19
CA GLY A 222 -2.80 -21.55 -2.04
C GLY A 222 -2.12 -20.58 -3.02
N GLU A 223 -2.55 -20.56 -4.28
CA GLU A 223 -2.01 -19.65 -5.29
C GLU A 223 -2.35 -18.18 -5.00
N GLN A 224 -3.54 -17.90 -4.46
CA GLN A 224 -3.93 -16.56 -4.06
C GLN A 224 -3.08 -16.06 -2.88
N ARG A 225 -2.82 -16.90 -1.88
CA ARG A 225 -1.90 -16.58 -0.77
C ARG A 225 -0.48 -16.34 -1.28
N THR A 226 0.02 -17.21 -2.16
CA THR A 226 1.34 -17.04 -2.78
C THR A 226 1.43 -15.72 -3.55
N LEU A 227 0.39 -15.36 -4.31
CA LEU A 227 0.37 -14.10 -5.07
C LEU A 227 0.33 -12.87 -4.15
N ALA A 228 -0.49 -12.89 -3.11
CA ALA A 228 -0.53 -11.81 -2.11
C ALA A 228 0.84 -11.60 -1.45
N LEU A 229 1.49 -12.68 -1.05
CA LEU A 229 2.84 -12.67 -0.48
C LEU A 229 3.88 -12.18 -1.50
N ALA A 230 3.80 -12.64 -2.76
CA ALA A 230 4.68 -12.23 -3.83
C ALA A 230 4.57 -10.73 -4.12
N LEU A 231 3.35 -10.16 -4.11
CA LEU A 231 3.13 -8.72 -4.29
C LEU A 231 3.88 -7.88 -3.25
N ARG A 232 3.79 -8.26 -1.97
CA ARG A 232 4.46 -7.57 -0.87
C ARG A 232 5.98 -7.79 -0.89
N LEU A 233 6.44 -9.01 -1.21
CA LEU A 233 7.87 -9.35 -1.30
C LEU A 233 8.54 -8.63 -2.46
N ALA A 234 7.85 -8.55 -3.59
CA ALA A 234 8.26 -7.78 -4.75
C ALA A 234 8.40 -6.30 -4.42
N LEU A 235 7.40 -5.72 -3.74
CA LEU A 235 7.48 -4.33 -3.29
C LEU A 235 8.70 -4.11 -2.39
N HIS A 236 8.92 -4.97 -1.39
CA HIS A 236 10.09 -4.86 -0.51
C HIS A 236 11.39 -4.84 -1.31
N ARG A 237 11.58 -5.81 -2.21
CA ARG A 237 12.81 -5.92 -3.04
C ARG A 237 12.96 -4.73 -3.98
N PHE A 238 11.88 -4.30 -4.61
CA PHE A 238 11.87 -3.14 -5.49
C PHE A 238 12.29 -1.86 -4.75
N ILE A 239 11.77 -1.63 -3.53
CA ILE A 239 12.14 -0.47 -2.72
C ILE A 239 13.61 -0.55 -2.30
N SER A 240 14.06 -1.70 -1.80
CA SER A 240 15.46 -1.91 -1.42
C SER A 240 16.42 -1.61 -2.57
N GLN A 241 16.09 -2.05 -3.77
CA GLN A 241 16.92 -1.82 -4.97
C GLN A 241 16.86 -0.38 -5.47
N SER A 242 15.67 0.24 -5.47
CA SER A 242 15.46 1.50 -6.17
C SER A 242 15.73 2.74 -5.32
N VAL A 243 15.55 2.63 -4.01
CA VAL A 243 15.75 3.75 -3.07
C VAL A 243 17.15 3.73 -2.45
N GLY A 244 17.81 2.57 -2.42
CA GLY A 244 19.12 2.40 -1.81
C GLY A 244 19.11 2.38 -0.28
N GLU A 245 17.92 2.29 0.32
CA GLU A 245 17.72 2.04 1.75
C GLU A 245 16.85 0.79 1.90
N ILE A 246 17.30 -0.16 2.71
CA ILE A 246 16.60 -1.43 2.93
C ILE A 246 15.50 -1.22 3.98
N PRO A 247 14.20 -1.41 3.65
CA PRO A 247 13.14 -1.31 4.65
C PRO A 247 13.23 -2.41 5.72
N ILE A 248 12.70 -2.14 6.91
CA ILE A 248 12.45 -3.19 7.90
C ILE A 248 11.29 -4.05 7.39
N LEU A 249 11.51 -5.35 7.30
CA LEU A 249 10.47 -6.32 6.94
C LEU A 249 9.74 -6.78 8.20
N VAL A 250 8.41 -6.68 8.20
CA VAL A 250 7.55 -7.21 9.26
C VAL A 250 6.62 -8.28 8.67
N LEU A 251 6.71 -9.50 9.19
CA LEU A 251 5.86 -10.63 8.84
C LEU A 251 4.96 -10.92 10.04
N ASP A 252 3.70 -10.52 9.93
CA ASP A 252 2.70 -10.71 10.99
C ASP A 252 1.90 -11.99 10.73
N ASP A 253 2.17 -13.03 11.51
CA ASP A 253 1.56 -14.37 11.45
C ASP A 253 1.47 -15.01 10.05
N VAL A 254 2.34 -14.59 9.12
CA VAL A 254 2.30 -15.07 7.73
C VAL A 254 2.63 -16.56 7.61
N LEU A 255 3.47 -17.08 8.51
CA LEU A 255 3.95 -18.46 8.44
C LEU A 255 2.86 -19.49 8.75
N SER A 256 1.86 -19.13 9.57
CA SER A 256 0.76 -20.04 9.92
C SER A 256 -0.24 -20.23 8.77
N GLU A 257 -0.27 -19.29 7.82
CA GLU A 257 -1.14 -19.29 6.63
C GLU A 257 -0.53 -20.04 5.43
N LEU A 258 0.75 -20.41 5.50
CA LEU A 258 1.47 -21.09 4.43
C LEU A 258 1.57 -22.59 4.69
N ASP A 259 1.53 -23.38 3.62
CA ASP A 259 1.95 -24.78 3.69
C ASP A 259 3.46 -24.89 3.98
N PRO A 260 3.93 -26.03 4.52
CA PRO A 260 5.31 -26.17 4.98
C PRO A 260 6.37 -25.89 3.90
N ASP A 261 6.10 -26.25 2.64
CA ASP A 261 7.04 -26.05 1.54
C ASP A 261 7.17 -24.56 1.20
N ARG A 262 6.05 -23.83 1.16
CA ARG A 262 6.06 -22.37 0.94
C ARG A 262 6.64 -21.60 2.11
N ALA A 263 6.36 -22.01 3.35
CA ALA A 263 6.98 -21.42 4.53
C ALA A 263 8.50 -21.56 4.48
N LYS A 264 8.99 -22.75 4.11
CA LYS A 264 10.42 -23.00 3.89
C LYS A 264 10.99 -22.16 2.75
N ALA A 265 10.29 -22.06 1.62
CA ALA A 265 10.71 -21.23 0.49
C ALA A 265 10.84 -19.76 0.88
N LEU A 266 9.87 -19.21 1.62
CA LEU A 266 9.92 -17.85 2.13
C LEU A 266 11.15 -17.61 3.02
N LEU A 267 11.42 -18.52 3.96
CA LEU A 267 12.58 -18.43 4.86
C LEU A 267 13.92 -18.48 4.11
N ASN A 268 14.00 -19.27 3.05
CA ASN A 268 15.21 -19.41 2.23
C ASN A 268 15.47 -18.20 1.32
N HIS A 269 14.43 -17.41 1.03
CA HIS A 269 14.47 -16.30 0.09
C HIS A 269 14.19 -14.95 0.76
N PHE A 270 14.51 -14.85 2.05
CA PHE A 270 14.38 -13.59 2.76
C PHE A 270 15.23 -12.50 2.10
N PRO A 271 14.66 -11.30 1.95
CA PRO A 271 15.44 -10.17 1.51
C PRO A 271 16.50 -9.83 2.57
N VAL A 272 17.60 -9.22 2.12
CA VAL A 272 18.62 -8.68 3.02
C VAL A 272 17.98 -7.60 3.90
N GLY A 273 18.39 -7.51 5.17
CA GLY A 273 17.94 -6.47 6.09
C GLY A 273 17.44 -7.01 7.42
N GLN A 274 16.81 -6.12 8.20
CA GLN A 274 16.18 -6.50 9.46
C GLN A 274 14.77 -7.05 9.21
N VAL A 275 14.52 -8.27 9.68
CA VAL A 275 13.22 -8.94 9.59
C VAL A 275 12.66 -9.17 11.00
N LEU A 276 11.40 -8.79 11.20
CA LEU A 276 10.59 -9.07 12.39
C LEU A 276 9.51 -10.06 12.00
N ILE A 277 9.42 -11.18 12.72
CA ILE A 277 8.43 -12.24 12.46
C ILE A 277 7.63 -12.44 13.74
N THR A 278 6.31 -12.39 13.64
CA THR A 278 5.40 -12.86 14.68
C THR A 278 4.86 -14.24 14.27
N THR A 279 4.79 -15.16 15.23
CA THR A 279 4.18 -16.46 15.02
C THR A 279 3.82 -17.09 16.36
N ALA A 280 2.70 -17.82 16.39
CA ALA A 280 2.34 -18.68 17.52
C ALA A 280 2.95 -20.09 17.41
N SER A 281 3.51 -20.44 16.25
CA SER A 281 4.04 -21.77 15.92
C SER A 281 5.56 -21.82 16.08
N GLU A 282 6.12 -23.03 16.09
CA GLU A 282 7.57 -23.19 15.96
C GLU A 282 8.01 -22.76 14.56
N LEU A 283 9.14 -22.04 14.49
CA LEU A 283 9.72 -21.69 13.21
C LEU A 283 10.27 -22.95 12.53
N PRO A 284 10.11 -23.09 11.21
CA PRO A 284 10.67 -24.20 10.46
C PRO A 284 12.18 -24.38 10.69
N ILE A 285 12.62 -25.64 10.66
CA ILE A 285 14.03 -26.02 10.80
C ILE A 285 14.83 -25.36 9.67
N GLY A 286 15.83 -24.55 10.04
CA GLY A 286 16.68 -23.80 9.10
C GLY A 286 16.46 -22.29 9.12
N ALA A 287 15.49 -21.77 9.87
CA ALA A 287 15.36 -20.32 10.07
C ALA A 287 16.58 -19.74 10.81
N HIS A 288 17.26 -18.77 10.19
CA HIS A 288 18.34 -18.03 10.84
C HIS A 288 17.77 -16.97 11.80
N ILE A 289 17.67 -17.33 13.08
CA ILE A 289 17.12 -16.44 14.11
C ILE A 289 18.26 -15.66 14.76
N GLY A 290 18.31 -14.35 14.52
CA GLY A 290 19.28 -13.47 15.20
C GLY A 290 18.90 -13.17 16.65
N ARG A 291 17.59 -13.14 16.96
CA ARG A 291 17.04 -12.90 18.29
C ARG A 291 15.62 -13.45 18.39
N ARG A 292 15.30 -14.15 19.48
CA ARG A 292 13.96 -14.62 19.80
C ARG A 292 13.38 -13.84 20.97
N VAL A 293 12.17 -13.32 20.80
CA VAL A 293 11.46 -12.59 21.85
C VAL A 293 10.19 -13.35 22.22
N GLN A 294 10.02 -13.70 23.49
CA GLN A 294 8.79 -14.31 23.97
C GLN A 294 7.84 -13.24 24.54
N ILE A 295 6.60 -13.22 24.05
CA ILE A 295 5.55 -12.32 24.53
C ILE A 295 4.48 -13.14 25.25
N ARG A 296 4.10 -12.73 26.47
CA ARG A 296 2.99 -13.33 27.24
C ARG A 296 2.21 -12.23 27.95
N ALA A 297 0.88 -12.26 27.82
CA ALA A 297 -0.01 -11.29 28.47
C ALA A 297 0.42 -9.82 28.25
N GLY A 298 0.84 -9.49 27.03
CA GLY A 298 1.29 -8.13 26.67
C GLY A 298 2.67 -7.73 27.21
N THR A 299 3.44 -8.66 27.78
CA THR A 299 4.77 -8.41 28.33
C THR A 299 5.83 -9.23 27.59
N ILE A 300 7.00 -8.62 27.32
CA ILE A 300 8.18 -9.31 26.80
C ILE A 300 8.87 -10.02 27.98
N LEU A 301 8.97 -11.35 27.92
CA LEU A 301 9.52 -12.18 29.00
C LEU A 301 11.03 -12.36 28.87
N GLU A 302 11.51 -12.76 27.69
CA GLU A 302 12.93 -13.06 27.45
C GLU A 302 13.32 -12.69 26.02
N SER A 303 14.61 -12.39 25.87
CA SER A 303 15.31 -12.14 24.62
C SER A 303 16.42 -13.16 24.53
N LEU A 304 16.16 -14.30 23.89
CA LEU A 304 17.13 -15.36 23.65
C LEU A 304 17.86 -15.14 22.32
#